data_AF-G0UBK6-F1
#
_entry.id   AF-G0UBK6-F1
#
_cell.length_a   1.000
_cell.length_b   1.000
_cell.length_c   1.000
_cell.angle_alpha   90.00
_cell.angle_beta   90.00
_cell.angle_gamma   90.00
#
_symmetry.space_group_name_H-M   'P 1'
#
loop_
_entity.id
_entity.type
_entity.pdbx_description
1 polymer ?
#
loop_
_entity_poly.entity_id
_entity_poly.type
_entity_poly.pdbx_seq_one_letter_code
_entity_poly.pdbx_strand_id
1 'polypeptide(L)'
;MSANAWRPLSTPAKHSQFSMDLFDQWRREQEAKIAERGSDADPAVEEAHNSFMLRQNLNAYICYRKLEEYTTCLEKHNLIERTETTQEINTRNDINKKKCRSTHNAYVECMGSQRNQEALLQNAALHQNCASHHMALMECYNENRAKETQTSEPQCIPLYRRLMRCGLNHLWNDYWRALTKFGEAEDYHLYELSRDDNKKQEFVRAITTSVEEQREHLRKQQEQQKGYFLSRPDKPEVR
;
A
#
# COMPACT_ATOMS: atom_id res chain seq x y z
N MET A 1 13.58 16.96 3.67
CA MET A 1 13.70 15.50 3.93
C MET A 1 12.64 15.15 4.95
N SER A 2 11.61 14.40 4.54
CA SER A 2 10.55 13.93 5.44
C SER A 2 11.19 13.05 6.52
N ALA A 3 11.15 13.49 7.77
CA ALA A 3 11.45 12.62 8.88
C ALA A 3 10.37 11.54 8.90
N ASN A 4 10.72 10.28 8.61
CA ASN A 4 9.78 9.17 8.68
C ASN A 4 9.01 9.25 10.01
N ALA A 5 7.70 9.51 9.92
CA ALA A 5 6.76 9.47 11.05
C ALA A 5 6.69 8.08 11.70
N TRP A 6 7.30 7.09 11.06
CA TRP A 6 7.45 5.69 11.46
C TRP A 6 8.59 5.43 12.44
N ARG A 7 9.17 6.45 13.09
CA ARG A 7 10.19 6.18 14.11
C ARG A 7 9.59 5.31 15.22
N PRO A 8 10.23 4.20 15.61
CA PRO A 8 9.70 3.33 16.65
C PRO A 8 9.47 4.12 17.94
N LEU A 9 8.23 4.17 18.41
CA LEU A 9 7.93 4.53 19.80
C LEU A 9 8.47 3.38 20.65
N SER A 10 9.74 3.49 21.09
CA SER A 10 10.46 2.62 22.04
C SER A 10 9.93 1.17 22.16
N THR A 11 10.61 0.24 21.51
CA THR A 11 10.31 -1.20 21.59
C THR A 11 10.43 -1.72 23.05
N PRO A 12 9.39 -2.32 23.64
CA PRO A 12 9.51 -2.98 24.93
C PRO A 12 10.25 -4.31 24.79
N ALA A 13 11.25 -4.53 25.64
CA ALA A 13 11.95 -5.80 25.72
C ALA A 13 11.08 -6.86 26.42
N LYS A 14 10.80 -7.97 25.70
CA LYS A 14 10.18 -9.26 26.11
C LYS A 14 8.74 -9.47 25.62
N HIS A 15 8.60 -10.09 24.46
CA HIS A 15 7.33 -10.60 23.94
C HIS A 15 7.20 -12.10 24.23
N SER A 16 6.04 -12.52 24.76
CA SER A 16 5.73 -13.94 25.00
C SER A 16 5.43 -14.66 23.67
N GLN A 17 5.67 -15.97 23.59
CA GLN A 17 5.44 -16.77 22.38
C GLN A 17 3.98 -16.65 21.86
N PHE A 18 3.00 -16.55 22.75
CA PHE A 18 1.59 -16.33 22.41
C PHE A 18 1.33 -15.01 21.65
N SER A 19 2.14 -13.97 21.89
CA SER A 19 2.00 -12.70 21.20
C SER A 19 2.52 -12.73 19.75
N MET A 20 3.46 -13.64 19.45
CA MET A 20 3.93 -13.87 18.08
C MET A 20 2.90 -14.64 17.25
N ASP A 21 2.27 -15.67 17.82
CA ASP A 21 1.22 -16.44 17.13
C ASP A 21 0.03 -15.56 16.72
N LEU A 22 -0.37 -14.63 17.60
CA LEU A 22 -1.43 -13.66 17.31
C LEU A 22 -1.01 -12.61 16.28
N PHE A 23 0.26 -12.20 16.27
CA PHE A 23 0.80 -11.31 15.25
C PHE A 23 0.81 -12.00 13.88
N ASP A 24 1.24 -13.26 13.81
CA ASP A 24 1.23 -14.06 12.59
C ASP A 24 -0.18 -14.34 12.08
N GLN A 25 -1.14 -14.55 12.99
CA GLN A 25 -2.56 -14.60 12.63
C GLN A 25 -3.03 -13.27 12.05
N TRP A 26 -2.78 -12.16 12.73
CA TRP A 26 -3.17 -10.83 12.26
C TRP A 26 -2.56 -10.53 10.89
N ARG A 27 -1.28 -10.87 10.68
CA ARG A 27 -0.60 -10.66 9.40
C ARG A 27 -1.29 -11.43 8.27
N ARG A 28 -1.64 -12.70 8.50
CA ARG A 28 -2.42 -13.51 7.55
C ARG A 28 -3.78 -12.89 7.25
N GLU A 29 -4.46 -12.33 8.26
CA GLU A 29 -5.73 -11.62 8.05
C GLU A 29 -5.56 -10.34 7.22
N GLN A 30 -4.46 -9.60 7.38
CA GLN A 30 -4.17 -8.44 6.54
C GLN A 30 -3.84 -8.84 5.10
N GLU A 31 -3.07 -9.91 4.89
CA GLU A 31 -2.78 -10.43 3.55
C GLU A 31 -4.06 -10.88 2.85
N ALA A 32 -4.95 -11.60 3.55
CA ALA A 32 -6.27 -11.96 3.01
C ALA A 32 -7.10 -10.72 2.64
N LYS A 33 -7.08 -9.67 3.47
CA LYS A 33 -7.75 -8.41 3.16
C LYS A 33 -7.17 -7.73 1.93
N ILE A 34 -5.85 -7.80 1.71
CA ILE A 34 -5.20 -7.26 0.50
C ILE A 34 -5.67 -8.02 -0.73
N ALA A 35 -5.71 -9.35 -0.68
CA ALA A 35 -6.17 -10.19 -1.79
C ALA A 35 -7.61 -9.87 -2.22
N GLU A 36 -8.48 -9.53 -1.27
CA GLU A 36 -9.91 -9.27 -1.53
C GLU A 36 -10.25 -7.80 -1.86
N ARG A 37 -9.28 -6.87 -1.89
CA ARG A 37 -9.54 -5.47 -2.25
C ARG A 37 -10.08 -5.36 -3.68
N GLY A 38 -11.22 -4.68 -3.83
CA GLY A 38 -11.89 -4.54 -5.12
C GLY A 38 -12.68 -5.78 -5.54
N SER A 39 -12.94 -6.73 -4.62
CA SER A 39 -13.95 -7.76 -4.84
C SER A 39 -15.34 -7.12 -4.77
N ASP A 40 -16.18 -7.45 -5.74
CA ASP A 40 -17.55 -6.94 -5.85
C ASP A 40 -18.46 -8.02 -6.43
N ALA A 41 -19.77 -7.94 -6.14
CA ALA A 41 -20.75 -8.84 -6.74
C ALA A 41 -20.94 -8.56 -8.24
N ASP A 42 -20.72 -7.32 -8.68
CA ASP A 42 -20.73 -6.93 -10.09
C ASP A 42 -19.37 -7.22 -10.75
N PRO A 43 -19.31 -8.14 -11.73
CA PRO A 43 -18.06 -8.47 -12.40
C PRO A 43 -17.44 -7.32 -13.20
N ALA A 44 -18.23 -6.32 -13.61
CA ALA A 44 -17.72 -5.14 -14.31
C ALA A 44 -16.88 -4.24 -13.38
N VAL A 45 -17.27 -4.16 -12.10
CA VAL A 45 -16.55 -3.40 -11.08
C VAL A 45 -15.20 -4.04 -10.78
N GLU A 46 -15.16 -5.38 -10.67
CA GLU A 46 -13.90 -6.10 -10.47
C GLU A 46 -12.94 -5.91 -11.65
N GLU A 47 -13.43 -5.95 -12.88
CA GLU A 47 -12.61 -5.76 -14.08
C GLU A 47 -12.06 -4.32 -14.18
N ALA A 48 -12.86 -3.33 -13.78
CA ALA A 48 -12.42 -1.94 -13.70
C ALA A 48 -11.31 -1.76 -12.66
N HIS A 49 -11.46 -2.39 -11.48
CA HIS A 49 -10.42 -2.41 -10.44
C HIS A 49 -9.14 -3.09 -10.93
N ASN A 50 -9.25 -4.26 -11.56
CA ASN A 50 -8.11 -5.00 -12.11
C ASN A 50 -7.38 -4.17 -13.18
N SER A 51 -8.12 -3.51 -14.06
CA SER A 51 -7.57 -2.60 -15.08
C SER A 51 -6.84 -1.41 -14.45
N PHE A 52 -7.42 -0.82 -13.41
CA PHE A 52 -6.78 0.25 -12.65
C PHE A 52 -5.48 -0.23 -12.00
N MET A 53 -5.50 -1.38 -11.33
CA MET A 53 -4.34 -1.93 -10.63
C MET A 53 -3.25 -2.38 -11.59
N LEU A 54 -3.61 -2.95 -12.75
CA LEU A 54 -2.67 -3.27 -13.82
C LEU A 54 -1.91 -2.02 -14.25
N ARG A 55 -2.63 -0.92 -14.48
CA ARG A 55 -2.03 0.36 -14.85
C ARG A 55 -1.09 0.91 -13.77
N GLN A 56 -1.47 0.82 -12.50
CA GLN A 56 -0.60 1.24 -11.39
C GLN A 56 0.68 0.41 -11.32
N ASN A 57 0.55 -0.91 -11.45
CA ASN A 57 1.68 -1.82 -11.43
C ASN A 57 2.58 -1.65 -12.67
N LEU A 58 2.03 -1.39 -13.86
CA LEU A 58 2.81 -1.07 -15.06
C LEU A 58 3.66 0.17 -14.81
N ASN A 59 3.05 1.20 -14.22
CA ASN A 59 3.75 2.42 -13.85
C ASN A 59 4.84 2.19 -12.81
N ALA A 60 4.61 1.33 -11.81
CA ALA A 60 5.60 1.03 -10.78
C ALA A 60 6.80 0.23 -11.31
N TYR A 61 6.54 -0.83 -12.08
CA TYR A 61 7.56 -1.85 -12.35
C TYR A 61 8.19 -1.75 -13.75
N ILE A 62 7.46 -1.30 -14.75
CA ILE A 62 7.91 -1.36 -16.16
C ILE A 62 8.09 0.05 -16.74
N CYS A 63 7.04 0.87 -16.67
CA CYS A 63 6.97 2.17 -17.31
C CYS A 63 7.40 3.33 -16.42
N TYR A 64 7.95 3.06 -15.22
CA TYR A 64 8.31 4.10 -14.22
C TYR A 64 9.22 5.18 -14.80
N ARG A 65 10.25 4.80 -15.56
CA ARG A 65 11.17 5.76 -16.18
C ARG A 65 10.48 6.64 -17.22
N LYS A 66 9.55 6.06 -17.99
CA LYS A 66 8.78 6.82 -19.00
C LYS A 66 7.75 7.74 -18.36
N LEU A 67 7.17 7.31 -17.26
CA LEU A 67 6.31 8.15 -16.42
C LEU A 67 7.10 9.34 -15.86
N GLU A 68 8.29 9.11 -15.30
CA GLU A 68 9.15 10.16 -14.74
C GLU A 68 9.61 11.17 -15.80
N GLU A 69 10.11 10.70 -16.95
CA GLU A 69 10.48 11.54 -18.09
C GLU A 69 9.30 12.42 -18.55
N TYR A 70 8.10 11.84 -18.63
CA TYR A 70 6.89 12.57 -19.03
C TYR A 70 6.46 13.58 -17.97
N THR A 71 6.46 13.20 -16.69
CA THR A 71 6.12 14.07 -15.56
C THR A 71 7.04 15.29 -15.54
N THR A 72 8.35 15.08 -15.68
CA THR A 72 9.35 16.15 -15.74
C THR A 72 9.06 17.14 -16.86
N CYS A 73 8.68 16.65 -18.04
CA CYS A 73 8.30 17.53 -19.15
C CYS A 73 7.04 18.35 -18.83
N LEU A 74 6.01 17.72 -18.25
CA LEU A 74 4.77 18.40 -17.90
C LEU A 74 5.01 19.48 -16.84
N GLU A 75 5.85 19.22 -15.84
CA GLU A 75 6.24 20.21 -14.83
C GLU A 75 6.96 21.41 -15.46
N LYS A 76 7.90 21.17 -16.37
CA LYS A 76 8.61 22.24 -17.10
C LYS A 76 7.65 23.18 -17.85
N HIS A 77 6.50 22.67 -18.29
CA HIS A 77 5.50 23.42 -19.01
C HIS A 77 4.33 23.91 -18.13
N ASN A 78 4.39 23.71 -16.80
CA ASN A 78 3.31 24.01 -15.86
C ASN A 78 1.97 23.36 -16.27
N LEU A 79 2.02 22.14 -16.81
CA LEU A 79 0.86 21.38 -17.27
C LEU A 79 0.34 20.39 -16.22
N ILE A 80 0.96 20.37 -15.04
CA ILE A 80 0.49 19.65 -13.85
C ILE A 80 0.07 20.70 -12.83
N GLU A 81 -1.21 20.70 -12.47
CA GLU A 81 -1.66 21.37 -11.25
C GLU A 81 -1.24 20.49 -10.06
N ARG A 82 -0.38 21.04 -9.19
CA ARG A 82 -0.02 20.38 -7.93
C ARG A 82 -1.15 20.62 -6.93
N THR A 83 -2.25 19.89 -7.04
CA THR A 83 -3.20 19.75 -5.94
C THR A 83 -2.72 18.66 -4.98
N GLU A 84 -2.93 18.87 -3.68
CA GLU A 84 -2.29 18.09 -2.61
C GLU A 84 -2.72 16.61 -2.54
N THR A 85 -3.75 16.19 -3.29
CA THR A 85 -4.42 14.91 -3.01
C THR A 85 -4.40 13.84 -4.09
N THR A 86 -4.07 14.09 -5.37
CA THR A 86 -3.85 13.01 -6.35
C THR A 86 -3.33 13.56 -7.68
N GLN A 87 -2.13 13.15 -8.10
CA GLN A 87 -1.59 13.46 -9.43
C GLN A 87 -1.90 12.31 -10.40
N GLU A 88 -3.12 12.25 -10.95
CA GLU A 88 -3.34 11.39 -12.11
C GLU A 88 -2.90 12.13 -13.38
N ILE A 89 -1.83 11.64 -14.01
CA ILE A 89 -1.33 12.25 -15.25
C ILE A 89 -2.33 11.99 -16.38
N ASN A 90 -3.03 13.04 -16.78
CA ASN A 90 -3.96 12.97 -17.90
C ASN A 90 -3.21 12.83 -19.23
N THR A 91 -3.19 11.61 -19.77
CA THR A 91 -2.64 11.29 -21.09
C THR A 91 -3.57 11.64 -22.26
N ARG A 92 -4.84 11.98 -22.01
CA ARG A 92 -5.81 12.31 -23.07
C ARG A 92 -5.86 13.79 -23.42
N ASN A 93 -5.07 14.62 -22.74
CA ASN A 93 -5.02 16.06 -22.99
C ASN A 93 -4.13 16.38 -24.22
N ASP A 94 -4.72 16.96 -25.26
CA ASP A 94 -4.03 17.35 -26.49
C ASP A 94 -2.92 18.39 -26.28
N ILE A 95 -3.05 19.26 -25.28
CA ILE A 95 -2.02 20.26 -24.93
C ILE A 95 -0.77 19.54 -24.40
N ASN A 96 -0.97 18.56 -23.50
CA ASN A 96 0.11 17.74 -22.94
C ASN A 96 0.83 16.98 -24.06
N LYS A 97 0.07 16.35 -24.96
CA LYS A 97 0.61 15.66 -26.13
C LYS A 97 1.38 16.60 -27.06
N LYS A 98 0.92 17.84 -27.29
CA LYS A 98 1.62 18.80 -28.15
C LYS A 98 2.93 19.29 -27.54
N LYS A 99 2.93 19.65 -26.25
CA LYS A 99 4.10 20.22 -25.55
C LYS A 99 5.14 19.16 -25.18
N CYS A 100 4.69 17.96 -24.83
CA CYS A 100 5.54 16.84 -24.38
C CYS A 100 5.48 15.64 -25.32
N ARG A 101 5.38 15.86 -26.63
CA ARG A 101 5.09 14.80 -27.64
C ARG A 101 5.98 13.57 -27.53
N SER A 102 7.29 13.76 -27.44
CA SER A 102 8.26 12.65 -27.43
C SER A 102 8.09 11.78 -26.18
N THR A 103 8.11 12.39 -24.99
CA THR A 103 7.95 11.68 -23.71
C THR A 103 6.54 11.11 -23.54
N HIS A 104 5.52 11.83 -24.02
CA HIS A 104 4.14 11.36 -24.05
C HIS A 104 3.98 10.09 -24.88
N ASN A 105 4.50 10.09 -26.12
CA ASN A 105 4.43 8.93 -27.00
C ASN A 105 5.16 7.73 -26.40
N ALA A 106 6.36 7.93 -25.86
CA ALA A 106 7.13 6.86 -25.22
C ALA A 106 6.40 6.26 -24.01
N TYR A 107 5.73 7.09 -23.21
CA TYR A 107 4.91 6.63 -22.09
C TYR A 107 3.67 5.86 -22.56
N VAL A 108 2.90 6.41 -23.50
CA VAL A 108 1.70 5.75 -24.04
C VAL A 108 2.03 4.42 -24.72
N GLU A 109 3.14 4.36 -25.47
CA GLU A 109 3.63 3.14 -26.10
C GLU A 109 4.02 2.08 -25.06
N CYS A 110 4.71 2.49 -23.99
CA CYS A 110 5.05 1.58 -22.89
C CYS A 110 3.80 1.00 -22.22
N MET A 111 2.79 1.85 -21.96
CA MET A 111 1.54 1.45 -21.31
C MET A 111 0.64 0.59 -22.20
N GLY A 112 0.65 0.86 -23.51
CA GLY A 112 -0.11 0.11 -24.52
C GLY A 112 0.58 -1.18 -24.99
N SER A 113 1.81 -1.44 -24.56
CA SER A 113 2.56 -2.63 -24.98
C SER A 113 1.95 -3.90 -24.39
N GLN A 114 1.40 -4.75 -25.26
CA GLN A 114 0.86 -6.06 -24.90
C GLN A 114 1.90 -6.91 -24.16
N ARG A 115 3.14 -6.93 -24.63
CA ARG A 115 4.23 -7.68 -23.99
C ARG A 115 4.48 -7.24 -22.55
N ASN A 116 4.41 -5.93 -22.28
CA ASN A 116 4.59 -5.40 -20.92
C ASN A 116 3.42 -5.79 -20.01
N GLN A 117 2.20 -5.70 -20.54
CA GLN A 117 0.99 -6.11 -19.84
C GLN A 117 1.05 -7.60 -19.50
N GLU A 118 1.35 -8.46 -20.46
CA GLU A 118 1.47 -9.90 -20.26
C GLU A 118 2.54 -10.26 -19.23
N ALA A 119 3.73 -9.66 -19.32
CA ALA A 119 4.80 -9.90 -18.36
C ALA A 119 4.34 -9.57 -16.93
N LEU A 120 3.63 -8.45 -16.75
CA LEU A 120 3.14 -8.07 -15.43
C LEU A 120 2.02 -8.98 -14.94
N LEU A 121 1.07 -9.35 -15.80
CA LEU A 121 -0.02 -10.26 -15.46
C LEU A 121 0.53 -11.66 -15.08
N GLN A 122 1.59 -12.13 -15.74
CA GLN A 122 2.28 -13.37 -15.36
C GLN A 122 2.91 -13.28 -13.97
N ASN A 123 3.59 -12.17 -13.65
CA ASN A 123 4.13 -11.95 -12.31
C ASN A 123 3.01 -11.89 -11.25
N ALA A 124 1.88 -11.28 -11.57
CA ALA A 124 0.72 -11.23 -10.68
C ALA A 124 0.15 -12.62 -10.42
N ALA A 125 -0.04 -13.43 -11.47
CA ALA A 125 -0.56 -14.78 -11.37
C ALA A 125 0.34 -15.73 -10.55
N LEU A 126 1.66 -15.48 -10.54
CA LEU A 126 2.65 -16.29 -9.83
C LEU A 126 3.02 -15.74 -8.45
N HIS A 127 2.31 -14.71 -7.97
CA HIS A 127 2.58 -14.14 -6.66
C HIS A 127 2.36 -15.18 -5.54
N GLN A 128 3.32 -15.27 -4.60
CA GLN A 128 3.33 -16.31 -3.56
C GLN A 128 2.04 -16.39 -2.72
N ASN A 129 1.49 -15.23 -2.35
CA ASN A 129 0.26 -15.14 -1.54
C ASN A 129 -1.01 -15.55 -2.31
N CYS A 130 -0.92 -15.74 -3.62
CA CYS A 130 -2.04 -16.09 -4.49
C CYS A 130 -1.96 -17.54 -5.01
N ALA A 131 -1.05 -18.36 -4.50
CA ALA A 131 -0.83 -19.73 -4.95
C ALA A 131 -2.10 -20.61 -4.88
N SER A 132 -2.91 -20.45 -3.83
CA SER A 132 -4.19 -21.16 -3.69
C SER A 132 -5.19 -20.80 -4.79
N HIS A 133 -5.29 -19.51 -5.16
CA HIS A 133 -6.14 -19.07 -6.26
C HIS A 133 -5.63 -19.55 -7.62
N HIS A 134 -4.30 -19.57 -7.80
CA HIS A 134 -3.69 -20.12 -9.01
C HIS A 134 -4.01 -21.61 -9.18
N MET A 135 -3.89 -22.40 -8.11
CA MET A 135 -4.26 -23.82 -8.13
C MET A 135 -5.74 -24.02 -8.45
N ALA A 136 -6.64 -23.26 -7.83
CA ALA A 136 -8.08 -23.36 -8.08
C ALA A 136 -8.45 -23.04 -9.53
N LEU A 137 -7.79 -22.04 -10.14
CA LEU A 137 -7.96 -21.72 -11.56
C LEU A 137 -7.52 -22.89 -12.46
N MET A 138 -6.36 -23.48 -12.18
CA MET A 138 -5.84 -24.60 -12.96
C MET A 138 -6.71 -25.86 -12.82
N GLU A 139 -7.26 -26.10 -11.63
CA GLU A 139 -8.22 -27.17 -11.39
C GLU A 139 -9.49 -26.98 -12.24
N CYS A 140 -10.08 -25.77 -12.24
CA CYS A 140 -11.22 -25.45 -13.09
C CYS A 140 -10.93 -25.68 -14.58
N TYR A 141 -9.75 -25.27 -15.06
CA TYR A 141 -9.37 -25.49 -16.46
C TYR A 141 -9.25 -26.98 -16.79
N ASN A 142 -8.70 -27.78 -15.88
CA ASN A 142 -8.57 -29.22 -16.08
C ASN A 142 -9.94 -29.90 -16.15
N GLU A 143 -10.87 -29.52 -15.28
CA GLU A 143 -12.23 -30.07 -15.24
C GLU A 143 -13.05 -29.67 -16.47
N ASN A 144 -12.92 -28.43 -16.94
CA ASN A 144 -13.77 -27.88 -18.00
C ASN A 144 -13.13 -27.94 -19.39
N ARG A 145 -11.91 -28.49 -19.53
CA ARG A 145 -11.14 -28.53 -20.77
C ARG A 145 -11.94 -29.03 -21.98
N ALA A 146 -12.65 -30.15 -21.81
CA ALA A 146 -13.43 -30.76 -22.87
C ALA A 146 -14.61 -29.87 -23.30
N LYS A 147 -15.26 -29.22 -22.33
CA LYS A 147 -16.41 -28.33 -22.54
C LYS A 147 -15.97 -27.04 -23.24
N GLU A 148 -14.93 -26.37 -22.74
CA GLU A 148 -14.39 -25.15 -23.35
C GLU A 148 -13.92 -25.39 -24.79
N THR A 149 -13.32 -26.55 -25.07
CA THR A 149 -12.88 -26.92 -26.43
C THR A 149 -14.07 -27.09 -27.39
N GLN A 150 -15.21 -27.58 -26.90
CA GLN A 150 -16.39 -27.82 -27.73
C GLN A 150 -17.25 -26.57 -27.93
N THR A 151 -17.44 -25.75 -26.89
CA THR A 151 -18.37 -24.62 -26.92
C THR A 151 -17.68 -23.28 -27.19
N SER A 152 -16.36 -23.19 -27.05
CA SER A 152 -15.59 -21.93 -27.02
C SER A 152 -16.05 -20.94 -25.94
N GLU A 153 -16.86 -21.39 -24.98
CA GLU A 153 -17.34 -20.57 -23.87
C GLU A 153 -16.43 -20.74 -22.64
N PRO A 154 -15.77 -19.68 -22.16
CA PRO A 154 -14.87 -19.77 -21.01
C PRO A 154 -15.65 -20.00 -19.71
N GLN A 155 -15.31 -21.06 -18.98
CA GLN A 155 -15.98 -21.47 -17.74
C GLN A 155 -15.28 -20.92 -16.49
N CYS A 156 -13.98 -20.62 -16.57
CA CYS A 156 -13.16 -20.28 -15.40
C CYS A 156 -12.92 -18.77 -15.20
N ILE A 157 -13.68 -17.89 -15.88
CA ILE A 157 -13.52 -16.42 -15.78
C ILE A 157 -13.54 -15.91 -14.33
N PRO A 158 -14.47 -16.32 -13.46
CA PRO A 158 -14.52 -15.80 -12.09
C PRO A 158 -13.24 -16.10 -11.30
N LEU A 159 -12.69 -17.31 -11.47
CA LEU A 159 -11.44 -17.72 -10.82
C LEU A 159 -10.24 -16.97 -11.40
N TYR A 160 -10.23 -16.73 -12.71
CA TYR A 160 -9.21 -15.91 -13.36
C TYR A 160 -9.22 -14.48 -12.79
N ARG A 161 -10.38 -13.83 -12.74
CA ARG A 161 -10.52 -12.47 -12.17
C ARG A 161 -10.03 -12.40 -10.73
N ARG A 162 -10.37 -13.40 -9.91
CA ARG A 162 -9.92 -13.48 -8.52
C ARG A 162 -8.40 -13.60 -8.40
N LEU A 163 -7.79 -14.47 -9.20
CA LEU A 163 -6.33 -14.61 -9.25
C LEU A 163 -5.67 -13.29 -9.65
N MET A 164 -6.17 -12.65 -10.71
CA MET A 164 -5.61 -11.39 -11.20
C MET A 164 -5.73 -10.27 -10.17
N ARG A 165 -6.88 -10.16 -9.50
CA ARG A 165 -7.08 -9.21 -8.40
C ARG A 165 -6.06 -9.43 -7.28
N CYS A 166 -5.96 -10.67 -6.78
CA CYS A 166 -5.03 -11.02 -5.71
C CYS A 166 -3.59 -10.61 -6.09
N GLY A 167 -3.12 -11.04 -7.27
CA GLY A 167 -1.76 -10.78 -7.73
C GLY A 167 -1.46 -9.30 -7.90
N LEU A 168 -2.36 -8.56 -8.56
CA LEU A 168 -2.18 -7.12 -8.81
C LEU A 168 -2.22 -6.30 -7.52
N ASN A 169 -3.05 -6.69 -6.54
CA ASN A 169 -3.11 -6.04 -5.23
C ASN A 169 -1.81 -6.27 -4.43
N HIS A 170 -1.30 -7.50 -4.41
CA HIS A 170 -0.07 -7.80 -3.68
C HIS A 170 1.17 -7.19 -4.34
N LEU A 171 1.31 -7.26 -5.66
CA LEU A 171 2.42 -6.60 -6.36
C LEU A 171 2.47 -5.09 -6.06
N TRP A 172 1.31 -4.44 -6.04
CA TRP A 172 1.25 -3.01 -5.72
C TRP A 172 1.58 -2.72 -4.25
N ASN A 173 1.10 -3.57 -3.34
CA ASN A 173 1.42 -3.46 -1.92
C ASN A 173 2.93 -3.61 -1.67
N ASP A 174 3.57 -4.56 -2.34
CA ASP A 174 5.00 -4.82 -2.21
C ASP A 174 5.83 -3.67 -2.76
N TYR A 175 5.40 -3.08 -3.89
CA TYR A 175 6.00 -1.86 -4.42
C TYR A 175 5.96 -0.72 -3.39
N TRP A 176 4.78 -0.46 -2.79
CA TRP A 176 4.63 0.59 -1.78
C TRP A 176 5.49 0.35 -0.55
N ARG A 177 5.54 -0.89 -0.06
CA ARG A 177 6.38 -1.28 1.07
C ARG A 177 7.86 -1.08 0.77
N ALA A 178 8.31 -1.44 -0.44
CA ALA A 178 9.68 -1.21 -0.87
C ALA A 178 10.03 0.28 -0.94
N LEU A 179 9.13 1.11 -1.47
CA LEU A 179 9.31 2.58 -1.54
C LEU A 179 9.42 3.21 -0.15
N THR A 180 8.56 2.77 0.78
CA THR A 180 8.47 3.33 2.14
C THR A 180 9.44 2.71 3.13
N LYS A 181 10.17 1.65 2.72
CA LYS A 181 11.00 0.81 3.58
C LYS A 181 10.22 0.23 4.76
N PHE A 182 8.94 -0.05 4.53
CA PHE A 182 8.04 -0.60 5.52
C PHE A 182 8.28 -2.11 5.65
N GLY A 183 8.71 -2.56 6.83
CA GLY A 183 9.07 -3.94 7.11
C GLY A 183 8.30 -4.54 8.28
N GLU A 184 8.87 -5.62 8.84
CA GLU A 184 8.23 -6.41 9.89
C GLU A 184 8.08 -5.63 11.21
N ALA A 185 9.02 -4.73 11.52
CA ALA A 185 8.94 -3.89 12.71
C ALA A 185 7.75 -2.93 12.65
N GLU A 186 7.50 -2.34 11.48
CA GLU A 186 6.36 -1.46 11.26
C GLU A 186 5.03 -2.24 11.21
N ASP A 187 5.01 -3.46 10.64
CA ASP A 187 3.85 -4.36 10.72
C ASP A 187 3.50 -4.69 12.17
N TYR A 188 4.50 -4.99 12.99
CA TYR A 188 4.30 -5.25 14.41
C TYR A 188 3.74 -4.03 15.15
N HIS A 189 4.23 -2.84 14.81
CA HIS A 189 3.69 -1.61 15.38
C HIS A 189 2.22 -1.39 14.99
N LEU A 190 1.86 -1.61 13.72
CA LEU A 190 0.45 -1.55 13.29
C LEU A 190 -0.42 -2.58 14.01
N TYR A 191 0.11 -3.78 14.25
CA TYR A 191 -0.56 -4.78 15.05
C TYR A 191 -0.81 -4.28 16.48
N GLU A 192 0.19 -3.70 17.15
CA GLU A 192 0.03 -3.12 18.49
C GLU A 192 -1.02 -1.99 18.51
N LEU A 193 -0.99 -1.09 17.52
CA LEU A 193 -1.98 -0.01 17.39
C LEU A 193 -3.39 -0.56 17.13
N SER A 194 -3.52 -1.69 16.45
CA SER A 194 -4.83 -2.31 16.19
C SER A 194 -5.44 -2.96 17.44
N ARG A 195 -4.61 -3.27 18.45
CA ARG A 195 -5.04 -3.91 19.70
C ARG A 195 -5.33 -2.92 20.82
N ASP A 196 -4.77 -1.72 20.75
CA ASP A 196 -4.85 -0.72 21.81
C ASP A 196 -5.29 0.64 21.25
N ASP A 197 -6.58 0.96 21.47
CA ASP A 197 -7.17 2.22 21.03
C ASP A 197 -6.50 3.45 21.66
N ASN A 198 -5.90 3.33 22.85
CA ASN A 198 -5.16 4.45 23.45
C ASN A 198 -3.87 4.69 22.67
N LYS A 199 -3.10 3.64 22.36
CA LYS A 199 -1.91 3.77 21.49
C LYS A 199 -2.28 4.29 20.11
N LYS A 200 -3.41 3.85 19.55
CA LYS A 200 -3.93 4.38 18.28
C LYS A 200 -4.25 5.87 18.36
N GLN A 201 -4.94 6.32 19.41
CA GLN A 201 -5.22 7.74 19.61
C GLN A 201 -3.94 8.56 19.82
N GLU A 202 -2.96 8.04 20.56
CA GLU A 202 -1.65 8.69 20.73
C GLU A 202 -0.90 8.81 19.40
N PHE A 203 -0.89 7.74 18.59
CA PHE A 203 -0.29 7.76 17.27
C PHE A 203 -0.99 8.77 16.35
N VAL A 204 -2.33 8.75 16.31
CA VAL A 204 -3.11 9.73 15.52
C VAL A 204 -2.78 11.15 15.97
N ARG A 205 -2.76 11.44 17.28
CA ARG A 205 -2.35 12.75 17.79
C ARG A 205 -0.94 13.10 17.35
N ALA A 206 0.01 12.16 17.43
CA ALA A 206 1.38 12.42 17.00
C ALA A 206 1.44 12.81 15.52
N ILE A 207 0.76 12.09 14.63
CA ILE A 207 0.84 12.39 13.18
C ILE A 207 0.00 13.62 12.75
N THR A 208 -1.00 14.03 13.53
CA THR A 208 -1.86 15.18 13.20
C THR A 208 -1.48 16.47 13.93
N THR A 209 -0.61 16.42 14.94
CA THR A 209 -0.16 17.62 15.67
C THR A 209 1.05 18.26 15.02
N SER A 210 1.14 19.59 15.13
CA SER A 210 2.29 20.34 14.64
C SER A 210 3.56 19.97 15.42
N VAL A 211 4.75 20.23 14.85
CA VAL A 211 6.03 19.96 15.52
C VAL A 211 6.15 20.71 16.87
N GLU A 212 5.50 21.86 17.00
CA GLU A 212 5.46 22.67 18.22
C GLU A 212 4.56 22.03 19.29
N GLU A 213 3.42 21.51 18.88
CA GLU A 213 2.48 20.79 19.76
C GLU A 213 3.05 19.44 20.22
N GLN A 214 3.75 18.70 19.35
CA GLN A 214 4.47 17.49 19.72
C GLN A 214 5.54 17.77 20.79
N ARG A 215 6.30 18.87 20.66
CA ARG A 215 7.30 19.28 21.65
C ARG A 215 6.67 19.65 22.99
N GLU A 216 5.53 20.35 22.96
CA GLU A 216 4.81 20.69 24.19
C GLU A 216 4.21 19.46 24.88
N HIS A 217 3.70 18.49 24.11
CA HIS A 217 3.19 17.23 24.63
C HIS A 217 4.29 16.38 25.27
N LEU A 218 5.46 16.26 24.61
CA LEU A 218 6.63 15.58 25.17
C LEU A 218 7.15 16.29 26.43
N ARG A 219 7.13 17.62 26.46
CA ARG A 219 7.48 18.40 27.66
C ARG A 219 6.51 18.11 28.81
N LYS A 220 5.19 18.12 28.55
CA LYS A 220 4.15 17.79 29.54
C LYS A 220 4.26 16.35 30.04
N GLN A 221 4.54 15.37 29.17
CA GLN A 221 4.79 13.99 29.60
C GLN A 221 6.04 13.86 30.48
N GLN A 222 7.14 14.55 30.13
CA GLN A 222 8.34 14.58 30.97
C GLN A 222 8.10 15.28 32.31
N GLU A 223 7.29 16.35 32.33
CA GLU A 223 6.88 17.05 33.54
C GLU A 223 5.97 16.16 34.42
N GLN A 224 5.05 15.39 33.83
CA GLN A 224 4.22 14.41 34.54
C GLN A 224 5.06 13.24 35.10
N GLN A 225 6.04 12.73 34.33
CA GLN A 225 6.97 11.70 34.82
C GLN A 225 7.88 12.21 35.95
N LYS A 226 8.20 13.52 35.94
CA LYS A 226 8.91 14.20 37.02
C LYS A 226 7.99 14.55 38.21
N GLY A 227 6.68 14.34 38.12
CA GLY A 227 5.68 14.77 39.10
C GLY A 227 5.62 13.98 40.42
N TYR A 228 6.40 12.91 40.61
CA TYR A 228 6.61 12.33 41.95
C TYR A 228 7.70 13.12 42.70
N PHE A 229 7.36 14.33 43.14
CA PHE A 229 8.13 15.02 44.18
C PHE A 229 7.39 14.88 45.52
N LEU A 230 7.95 14.05 46.41
CA LEU A 230 7.68 14.12 47.84
C LEU A 230 7.96 15.56 48.30
N SER A 231 6.95 16.26 48.80
CA SER A 231 7.13 17.52 49.54
C SER A 231 8.17 17.28 50.63
N ARG A 232 9.29 18.00 50.59
CA ARG A 232 10.18 18.06 51.76
C ARG A 232 9.40 18.79 52.85
N PRO A 233 9.28 18.23 54.07
CA PRO A 233 8.64 18.94 55.16
C PRO A 233 9.49 20.17 55.51
N ASP A 234 8.79 21.28 55.67
CA ASP A 234 9.32 22.55 56.13
C ASP A 234 10.17 22.38 57.39
N LYS A 235 11.33 23.03 57.43
CA LYS A 235 12.00 23.35 58.70
C LYS A 235 11.23 24.50 59.34
N PRO A 236 10.78 24.37 60.60
CA PRO A 236 10.63 25.54 61.45
C PRO A 236 12.01 25.88 62.06
N GLU A 237 12.41 27.14 61.95
CA GLU A 237 13.32 27.77 62.90
C GLU A 237 12.70 27.70 64.31
N VAL A 238 13.50 27.41 65.34
CA VAL A 238 13.59 28.13 66.65
C VAL A 238 14.66 27.41 67.50
N ARG A 239 15.85 28.01 67.62
CA ARG A 239 16.39 28.65 68.84
C ARG A 239 17.71 29.34 68.52
#